data_AF-A0A6J1H6A1-F1
#
_entry.id   AF-A0A6J1H6A1-F1
#
_cell.length_a   1.000
_cell.length_b   1.000
_cell.length_c   1.000
_cell.angle_alpha   90.00
_cell.angle_beta   90.00
_cell.angle_gamma   90.00
#
_symmetry.space_group_name_H-M   'P 1'
#
loop_
_entity.id
_entity.type
_entity.pdbx_description
1 polymer ?
#
loop_
_entity_poly.entity_id
_entity_poly.type
_entity_poly.pdbx_seq_one_letter_code
_entity_poly.pdbx_strand_id
1 'polypeptide(L)' 'MGDKKKKATMFIRLVSAAGTGFFYVKRKPTKITEKLEFRKYDPRVNRHVLFTEAKMK' A
#
# COMPACT_ATOMS: atom_id res chain seq x y z
N MET A 1 -14.69 -25.55 -19.97
CA MET A 1 -14.77 -24.34 -19.12
C MET A 1 -13.44 -24.20 -18.39
N GLY A 2 -12.57 -23.29 -18.83
CA GLY A 2 -11.21 -23.17 -18.29
C GLY A 2 -11.20 -22.40 -16.97
N ASP A 3 -10.65 -23.02 -15.93
CA ASP A 3 -10.39 -22.40 -14.64
C ASP A 3 -9.51 -21.16 -14.81
N LYS A 4 -10.11 -19.96 -14.67
CA LYS A 4 -9.35 -18.71 -14.62
C LYS A 4 -8.49 -18.73 -13.36
N LYS A 5 -7.20 -19.06 -13.52
CA LYS A 5 -6.17 -18.98 -12.47
C LYS A 5 -6.16 -17.56 -11.89
N LYS A 6 -6.76 -17.37 -10.71
CA LYS A 6 -6.82 -16.07 -10.02
C LYS A 6 -5.39 -15.61 -9.73
N LYS A 7 -5.01 -14.44 -10.24
CA LYS A 7 -3.69 -13.84 -9.94
C LYS A 7 -3.60 -13.62 -8.43
N ALA A 8 -2.59 -14.20 -7.79
CA ALA A 8 -2.35 -14.03 -6.37
C ALA A 8 -2.01 -12.56 -6.08
N THR A 9 -2.84 -11.91 -5.25
CA THR A 9 -2.69 -10.52 -4.82
C THR A 9 -2.77 -10.48 -3.31
N MET A 10 -1.92 -9.68 -2.68
CA MET A 10 -1.89 -9.46 -1.24
C MET A 10 -2.36 -8.05 -0.91
N PHE A 11 -2.90 -7.84 0.29
CA PHE A 11 -3.15 -6.51 0.81
C PHE A 11 -1.89 -6.00 1.52
N ILE A 12 -1.58 -4.74 1.27
CA ILE A 12 -0.48 -4.02 1.90
C ILE A 12 -1.02 -2.74 2.55
N ARG A 13 -0.30 -2.25 3.56
CA ARG A 13 -0.57 -0.94 4.16
C ARG A 13 0.47 0.04 3.63
N LEU A 14 0.02 1.20 3.17
CA LEU A 14 0.88 2.32 2.87
C LEU A 14 0.84 3.22 4.10
N VAL A 15 1.93 3.32 4.85
CA VAL A 15 2.01 4.07 6.10
C VAL A 15 2.59 5.45 5.81
N SER A 16 1.96 6.50 6.36
CA SER A 16 2.45 7.87 6.24
C SER A 16 3.80 8.03 6.93
N ALA A 17 4.80 8.50 6.20
CA ALA A 17 6.13 8.81 6.73
C ALA A 17 6.12 10.04 7.66
N ALA A 18 5.02 10.79 7.72
CA ALA A 18 4.86 11.91 8.64
C ALA A 18 4.58 11.49 10.10
N GLY A 19 4.55 10.19 10.40
CA GLY A 19 4.42 9.68 11.76
C GLY A 19 3.03 9.84 12.38
N THR A 20 2.02 10.23 11.58
CA THR A 20 0.67 10.50 12.07
C THR A 20 -0.14 9.26 12.40
N GLY A 21 0.36 8.08 12.04
CA GLY A 21 -0.35 6.80 12.14
C GLY A 21 -1.43 6.59 11.07
N PHE A 22 -1.61 7.53 10.14
CA PHE A 22 -2.51 7.35 9.00
C PHE A 22 -1.93 6.38 7.96
N PHE A 23 -2.79 5.53 7.41
CA PHE A 23 -2.38 4.55 6.40
C PHE A 23 -3.49 4.29 5.38
N TYR A 24 -3.10 3.95 4.17
CA TYR A 24 -4.00 3.43 3.15
C TYR A 24 -3.86 1.92 3.04
N VAL A 25 -4.96 1.24 2.71
CA VAL A 25 -4.92 -0.16 2.30
C VAL A 25 -4.91 -0.24 0.78
N LYS A 26 -3.95 -0.97 0.23
CA LYS A 26 -3.84 -1.18 -1.23
C LYS A 26 -3.65 -2.66 -1.52
N ARG A 27 -4.20 -3.10 -2.65
CA ARG A 27 -3.99 -4.46 -3.17
C ARG A 27 -2.78 -4.46 -4.08
N LYS A 28 -1.80 -5.32 -3.80
CA LYS A 28 -0.55 -5.48 -4.55
C LYS A 28 -0.45 -6.88 -5.16
N PRO A 29 -0.08 -7.01 -6.45
CA PRO A 29 0.26 -8.30 -7.03
C PRO A 29 1.46 -8.93 -6.32
N THR A 30 1.38 -10.21 -6.00
CA THR A 30 2.46 -10.97 -5.34
C THR A 30 3.77 -11.01 -6.12
N LYS A 31 3.73 -10.75 -7.44
CA LYS A 31 4.91 -10.69 -8.31
C LYS A 31 5.81 -9.48 -8.03
N ILE A 32 5.27 -8.43 -7.42
CA ILE A 32 6.04 -7.22 -7.10
C ILE A 32 6.66 -7.43 -5.72
N THR A 33 7.97 -7.61 -5.66
CA THR A 33 8.73 -7.82 -4.41
C THR A 33 9.26 -6.52 -3.82
N GLU A 34 9.48 -5.51 -4.66
CA GLU A 34 10.02 -4.21 -4.25
C GLU A 34 9.02 -3.43 -3.39
N LYS A 35 9.53 -2.67 -2.42
CA LYS A 35 8.70 -1.82 -1.57
C LYS A 35 8.15 -0.66 -2.39
N LEU A 36 6.84 -0.44 -2.30
CA LEU A 36 6.22 0.68 -2.98
C LEU A 36 6.28 1.94 -2.12
N GLU A 37 6.63 3.05 -2.77
CA GLU A 37 6.62 4.39 -2.18
C GLU A 37 5.75 5.31 -3.03
N PHE A 38 4.86 6.05 -2.38
CA PHE A 38 3.94 6.96 -3.07
C PHE A 38 3.84 8.29 -2.33
N ARG A 39 3.77 9.39 -3.07
CA ARG A 39 3.37 10.67 -2.50
C ARG A 39 1.85 10.79 -2.50
N LYS A 40 1.23 10.82 -1.32
CA LYS A 40 -0.22 10.85 -1.14
C LYS A 40 -0.61 11.88 -0.07
N TYR A 41 -1.86 12.31 -0.11
CA TYR A 41 -2.41 13.21 0.90
C TYR A 41 -2.52 12.50 2.26
N ASP A 42 -2.01 13.13 3.31
CA ASP A 42 -2.29 12.75 4.69
C ASP A 42 -3.25 13.79 5.29
N PRO A 43 -4.51 13.41 5.63
CA PRO A 43 -5.49 14.32 6.20
C PRO A 43 -5.14 14.78 7.61
N ARG A 44 -4.19 14.12 8.31
CA ARG A 44 -3.75 14.55 9.64
C ARG A 44 -2.76 15.72 9.58
N VAL A 45 -2.00 15.83 8.50
CA VAL A 45 -1.03 16.93 8.27
C VAL A 45 -1.55 17.95 7.24
N ASN A 46 -2.66 17.64 6.57
CA ASN A 46 -3.23 18.39 5.46
C ASN A 46 -2.25 18.62 4.30
N ARG A 47 -1.36 17.66 4.04
CA ARG A 47 -0.29 17.78 3.04
C ARG A 47 -0.01 16.47 2.32
N HIS A 48 0.59 16.56 1.13
CA HIS A 48 1.07 15.40 0.38
C HIS A 48 2.44 14.96 0.88
N VAL A 49 2.47 13.83 1.58
CA VAL A 49 3.66 13.25 2.20
C VAL A 49 4.01 11.92 1.56
N LEU A 50 5.21 11.43 1.84
CA LEU A 50 5.64 10.11 1.39
C LEU A 50 4.91 9.03 2.20
N PHE A 51 4.44 8.00 1.51
CA PHE A 51 3.85 6.82 2.10
C PHE A 51 4.68 5.60 1.69
N THR A 52 5.10 4.81 2.68
CA THR A 52 5.93 3.62 2.49
C THR A 52 5.13 2.35 2.73
N GLU A 53 5.40 1.31 1.94
CA GLU A 53 4.79 -0.01 2.12
C GLU A 53 5.21 -0.68 3.44
N ALA A 54 4.20 -1.08 4.23
CA ALA A 54 4.31 -1.95 5.37
C ALA A 54 3.48 -3.23 5.15
N LYS A 55 3.99 -4.35 5.65
CA LYS A 55 3.32 -5.64 5.56
C LYS A 55 2.05 -5.61 6.41
N MET A 56 0.93 -6.06 5.85
CA MET A 56 -0.29 -6.32 6.62
C MET A 56 -0.06 -7.61 7.42
N LYS A 57 -0.25 -7.57 8.74
CA LYS A 57 -0.18 -8.75 9.61
C LYS A 57 -1.48 -9.54 9.53
#